data_AF-A0A2T1NDJ5-F1
#
_entry.id   AF-A0A2T1NDJ5-F1
#
_cell.length_a   1.000
_cell.length_b   1.000
_cell.length_c   1.000
_cell.angle_alpha   90.00
_cell.angle_beta   90.00
_cell.angle_gamma   90.00
#
_symmetry.space_group_name_H-M   'P 1'
#
loop_
_entity.id
_entity.type
_entity.pdbx_description
1 polymer ?
#
loop_
_entity_poly.entity_id
_entity_poly.type
_entity_poly.pdbx_seq_one_letter_code
_entity_poly.pdbx_strand_id
1 'polypeptide(L)'
;MNNKLRLLNSEIRKTKHWVLLLFCALFSIGSFSQVKSSTDVKSIKIGEEITYKIEVETDTTNYVVFPEGQTFQPLEMIESYKTDTVKKNAKYQLIKTYGLTQFDSGRYVIPKQKVIIANKTVELDSILVEINPIVVDTTKQNLYDIKPLIKVEAPSSNWWLYVVLAIIILALVGFLIYWFIWRKKPLTEEEKIALLPPYDRAKLALKKLDESGYLEQDAYKDYYSELTLAIRKYLDEKVYDRALESTTDELITKLTLLREAHQIELSETSLRNLESILKRADLVKFAKSAPDKQMAILDRKVVDEEIDHVKEALPEPSEEEKLLDEKYRLEEERKKRQYNIILTACVIFVLFVATFAMFSIKYGFAYTVDTIIRKETKLLLEDEWVKSDYGFPPITIETPKVLKRDSLSLPKDMVAKLKMSHFKYELDEKFLITTTTTQFLTDANAAQSPNNPQEKPEIDMEKAVEGSIKQLEARGARNILSTNKKFTTPNGAEGLETKGTLERPIKEGSENYVYGNFTILTFSSKEDQVLQQIFITYLKDDVYLNQIHDRIIDSIELKPKKDEEN
;
A
#
# COMPACT_ATOMS: atom_id res chain seq x y z
N MET A 1 10.29 -82.34 -105.93
CA MET A 1 10.51 -82.78 -104.53
C MET A 1 11.22 -81.72 -103.68
N ASN A 2 10.89 -80.42 -103.81
CA ASN A 2 11.61 -79.33 -103.11
C ASN A 2 10.74 -78.39 -102.26
N ASN A 3 9.41 -78.49 -102.30
CA ASN A 3 8.55 -77.58 -101.52
C ASN A 3 8.16 -78.12 -100.13
N LYS A 4 8.27 -79.44 -99.88
CA LYS A 4 7.92 -80.03 -98.58
C LYS A 4 8.99 -79.82 -97.49
N LEU A 5 10.28 -79.85 -97.84
CA LEU A 5 11.36 -79.58 -96.87
C LEU A 5 11.44 -78.10 -96.44
N ARG A 6 11.02 -77.16 -97.31
CA ARG A 6 11.10 -75.73 -97.03
C ARG A 6 10.03 -75.25 -96.04
N LEU A 7 8.85 -75.88 -96.06
CA LEU A 7 7.76 -75.57 -95.13
C LEU A 7 8.06 -76.07 -93.71
N LEU A 8 8.60 -77.29 -93.57
CA LEU A 8 8.94 -77.88 -92.27
C LEU A 8 10.00 -77.07 -91.51
N ASN A 9 10.99 -76.52 -92.22
CA ASN A 9 12.04 -75.72 -91.59
C ASN A 9 11.57 -74.31 -91.17
N SER A 10 10.48 -73.81 -91.76
CA SER A 10 9.88 -72.52 -91.37
C SER A 10 9.02 -72.62 -90.11
N GLU A 11 8.31 -73.75 -89.92
CA GLU A 11 7.50 -73.99 -88.73
C GLU A 11 8.34 -74.26 -87.47
N ILE A 12 9.46 -74.98 -87.63
CA ILE A 12 10.41 -75.24 -86.53
C ILE A 12 11.13 -73.94 -86.10
N ARG A 13 11.41 -73.02 -87.04
CA ARG A 13 11.96 -71.69 -86.70
C ARG A 13 10.94 -70.83 -85.98
N LYS A 14 9.67 -70.81 -86.41
CA LYS A 14 8.62 -70.03 -85.74
C LYS A 14 8.36 -70.53 -84.32
N THR A 15 8.23 -71.84 -84.11
CA THR A 15 8.02 -72.42 -82.77
C THR A 15 9.17 -72.12 -81.80
N LYS A 16 10.44 -72.13 -82.26
CA LYS A 16 11.58 -71.67 -81.42
C LYS A 16 11.51 -70.20 -81.01
N HIS A 17 11.02 -69.31 -81.88
CA HIS A 17 10.91 -67.88 -81.54
C HIS A 17 9.77 -67.63 -80.55
N TRP A 18 8.66 -68.35 -80.66
CA TRP A 18 7.55 -68.27 -79.71
C TRP A 18 7.91 -68.85 -78.33
N VAL A 19 8.67 -69.96 -78.28
CA VAL A 19 9.17 -70.53 -77.01
C VAL A 19 10.20 -69.60 -76.35
N LEU A 20 11.09 -68.96 -77.12
CA LEU A 20 12.05 -67.98 -76.59
C LEU A 20 11.34 -66.72 -76.05
N LEU A 21 10.33 -66.21 -76.76
CA LEU A 21 9.52 -65.07 -76.31
C LEU A 21 8.71 -65.40 -75.06
N LEU A 22 8.16 -66.61 -74.96
CA LEU A 22 7.45 -67.08 -73.75
C LEU A 22 8.41 -67.21 -72.56
N PHE A 23 9.62 -67.69 -72.78
CA PHE A 23 10.65 -67.83 -71.75
C PHE A 23 11.19 -66.47 -71.27
N CYS A 24 11.36 -65.49 -72.17
CA CYS A 24 11.69 -64.12 -71.80
C CYS A 24 10.54 -63.39 -71.08
N ALA A 25 9.29 -63.62 -71.47
CA ALA A 25 8.12 -63.03 -70.80
C ALA A 25 7.93 -63.57 -69.37
N LEU A 26 8.24 -64.85 -69.13
CA LEU A 26 8.18 -65.47 -67.80
C LEU A 26 9.32 -64.99 -66.86
N PHE A 27 10.45 -64.51 -67.39
CA PHE A 27 11.55 -63.99 -66.57
C PHE A 27 11.35 -62.54 -66.09
N SER A 28 10.39 -61.80 -66.66
CA SER A 28 10.12 -60.39 -66.30
C SER A 28 9.13 -60.20 -65.13
N ILE A 29 8.59 -61.26 -64.54
CA ILE A 29 7.51 -61.15 -63.52
C ILE A 29 8.06 -61.06 -62.08
N GLY A 30 9.37 -60.83 -61.89
CA GLY A 30 10.03 -60.91 -60.58
C GLY A 30 10.90 -59.74 -60.16
N SER A 31 10.55 -58.49 -60.47
CA SER A 31 11.23 -57.33 -59.88
C SER A 31 10.72 -57.11 -58.44
N PHE A 32 11.30 -57.81 -57.47
CA PHE A 32 11.12 -57.46 -56.07
C PHE A 32 11.79 -56.10 -55.82
N SER A 33 10.99 -55.05 -55.59
CA SER A 33 11.53 -53.75 -55.18
C SER A 33 12.21 -53.89 -53.82
N GLN A 34 13.49 -53.52 -53.77
CA GLN A 34 14.34 -53.56 -52.58
C GLN A 34 13.89 -52.53 -51.51
N VAL A 35 13.15 -51.51 -51.93
CA VAL A 35 12.65 -50.41 -51.09
C VAL A 35 11.16 -50.20 -51.35
N LYS A 36 10.38 -49.99 -50.29
CA LYS A 36 8.95 -49.68 -50.35
C LYS A 36 8.62 -48.51 -49.44
N SER A 37 7.70 -47.64 -49.86
CA SER A 37 7.07 -46.64 -49.01
C SER A 37 5.59 -46.92 -48.84
N SER A 38 5.06 -46.56 -47.66
CA SER A 38 3.62 -46.60 -47.39
C SER A 38 3.23 -45.53 -46.38
N THR A 39 1.95 -45.17 -46.37
CA THR A 39 1.33 -44.41 -45.29
C THR A 39 0.30 -45.30 -44.60
N ASP A 40 0.04 -45.04 -43.32
CA ASP A 40 -1.04 -45.66 -42.54
C ASP A 40 -2.43 -45.25 -43.04
N VAL A 41 -2.60 -43.97 -43.39
CA VAL A 41 -3.84 -43.39 -43.91
C VAL A 41 -3.58 -42.53 -45.14
N LYS A 42 -4.62 -42.34 -45.95
CA LYS A 42 -4.60 -41.43 -47.12
C LYS A 42 -5.40 -40.15 -46.90
N SER A 43 -6.06 -40.03 -45.74
CA SER A 43 -6.84 -38.86 -45.38
C SER A 43 -6.88 -38.66 -43.88
N ILE A 44 -6.65 -37.42 -43.43
CA ILE A 44 -6.64 -37.00 -42.03
C ILE A 44 -7.36 -35.66 -41.85
N LYS A 45 -7.59 -35.19 -40.62
CA LYS A 45 -8.04 -33.82 -40.35
C LYS A 45 -6.85 -32.88 -40.19
N ILE A 46 -7.10 -31.58 -40.30
CA ILE A 46 -6.10 -30.53 -40.03
C ILE A 46 -5.41 -30.79 -38.68
N GLY A 47 -4.08 -30.82 -38.68
CA GLY A 47 -3.24 -31.01 -37.49
C GLY A 47 -3.16 -32.45 -36.96
N GLU A 48 -3.82 -33.42 -37.59
CA GLU A 48 -3.62 -34.85 -37.27
C GLU A 48 -2.30 -35.36 -37.89
N GLU A 49 -1.78 -36.47 -37.38
CA GLU A 49 -0.53 -37.08 -37.83
C GLU A 49 -0.77 -38.17 -38.88
N ILE A 50 0.07 -38.18 -39.92
CA ILE A 50 0.20 -39.26 -40.92
C ILE A 50 1.51 -39.99 -40.65
N THR A 51 1.44 -41.31 -40.51
CA THR A 51 2.61 -42.15 -40.31
C THR A 51 3.15 -42.62 -41.68
N TYR A 52 4.29 -42.07 -42.12
CA TYR A 52 4.97 -42.46 -43.35
C TYR A 52 6.10 -43.45 -43.06
N LYS A 53 6.08 -44.63 -43.68
CA LYS A 53 7.03 -45.72 -43.48
C LYS A 53 7.84 -46.01 -44.73
N ILE A 54 9.15 -46.12 -44.58
CA ILE A 54 10.09 -46.61 -45.58
C ILE A 54 10.64 -47.97 -45.12
N GLU A 55 10.41 -49.01 -45.91
CA GLU A 55 10.92 -50.35 -45.68
C GLU A 55 12.01 -50.69 -46.70
N VAL A 56 13.17 -51.13 -46.22
CA VAL A 56 14.33 -51.49 -47.04
C VAL A 56 14.77 -52.91 -46.71
N GLU A 57 14.84 -53.79 -47.71
CA GLU A 57 15.40 -55.14 -47.57
C GLU A 57 16.81 -55.17 -48.16
N THR A 58 17.84 -55.44 -47.36
CA THR A 58 19.23 -55.41 -47.84
C THR A 58 20.12 -56.45 -47.16
N ASP A 59 21.25 -56.78 -47.77
CA ASP A 59 22.24 -57.68 -47.19
C ASP A 59 22.85 -57.07 -45.93
N THR A 60 23.25 -57.91 -44.97
CA THR A 60 23.70 -57.47 -43.64
C THR A 60 24.97 -56.63 -43.64
N THR A 61 25.70 -56.56 -44.75
CA THR A 61 26.93 -55.76 -44.92
C THR A 61 26.67 -54.38 -45.54
N ASN A 62 25.46 -54.10 -46.04
CA ASN A 62 25.15 -52.87 -46.74
C ASN A 62 24.72 -51.77 -45.76
N TYR A 63 25.33 -50.59 -45.88
CA TYR A 63 24.90 -49.40 -45.15
C TYR A 63 23.71 -48.74 -45.86
N VAL A 64 22.70 -48.30 -45.08
CA VAL A 64 21.47 -47.66 -45.56
C VAL A 64 21.32 -46.28 -44.93
N VAL A 65 21.15 -45.26 -45.76
CA VAL A 65 20.88 -43.87 -45.34
C VAL A 65 19.47 -43.49 -45.74
N PHE A 66 18.68 -43.08 -44.74
CA PHE A 66 17.32 -42.59 -44.92
C PHE A 66 17.29 -41.05 -45.05
N PRO A 67 16.22 -40.47 -45.62
CA PRO A 67 16.05 -39.01 -45.65
C PRO A 67 16.12 -38.38 -44.26
N GLU A 68 16.87 -37.30 -44.13
CA GLU A 68 16.99 -36.50 -42.90
C GLU A 68 16.61 -35.04 -43.18
N GLY A 69 16.12 -34.34 -42.15
CA GLY A 69 15.62 -32.97 -42.27
C GLY A 69 14.27 -32.84 -42.98
N GLN A 70 13.85 -31.59 -43.22
CA GLN A 70 12.52 -31.25 -43.73
C GLN A 70 12.43 -31.43 -45.25
N THR A 71 12.37 -32.69 -45.70
CA THR A 71 12.34 -33.10 -47.12
C THR A 71 10.92 -33.44 -47.62
N PHE A 72 9.91 -33.24 -46.77
CA PHE A 72 8.51 -33.61 -47.02
C PHE A 72 7.60 -32.45 -47.42
N GLN A 73 8.16 -31.26 -47.70
CA GLN A 73 7.39 -30.09 -48.12
C GLN A 73 6.48 -30.42 -49.32
N PRO A 74 5.19 -30.02 -49.29
CA PRO A 74 4.57 -29.05 -48.38
C PRO A 74 4.10 -29.59 -47.01
N LEU A 75 4.28 -30.88 -46.68
CA LEU A 75 3.94 -31.42 -45.36
C LEU A 75 5.06 -31.16 -44.34
N GLU A 76 4.69 -30.99 -43.07
CA GLU A 76 5.61 -30.79 -41.96
C GLU A 76 6.00 -32.11 -41.29
N MET A 77 7.30 -32.37 -41.14
CA MET A 77 7.78 -33.53 -40.39
C MET A 77 7.85 -33.18 -38.90
N ILE A 78 6.95 -33.76 -38.11
CA ILE A 78 6.90 -33.56 -36.66
C ILE A 78 7.91 -34.46 -35.94
N GLU A 79 8.11 -35.68 -36.43
CA GLU A 79 9.00 -36.64 -35.78
C GLU A 79 9.66 -37.60 -36.78
N SER A 80 10.91 -37.96 -36.49
CA SER A 80 11.69 -38.96 -37.22
C SER A 80 12.03 -40.09 -36.25
N TYR A 81 11.23 -41.16 -36.27
CA TYR A 81 11.36 -42.27 -35.33
C TYR A 81 12.65 -43.07 -35.55
N LYS A 82 13.09 -43.80 -34.52
CA LYS A 82 14.27 -44.68 -34.63
C LYS A 82 14.02 -45.78 -35.68
N THR A 83 15.07 -46.16 -36.41
CA THR A 83 14.98 -47.21 -37.42
C THR A 83 14.87 -48.58 -36.75
N ASP A 84 13.81 -49.31 -37.06
CA ASP A 84 13.64 -50.70 -36.61
C ASP A 84 14.35 -51.66 -37.54
N THR A 85 15.02 -52.68 -36.99
CA THR A 85 15.75 -53.68 -37.77
C THR A 85 15.23 -55.09 -37.47
N VAL A 86 14.70 -55.77 -38.48
CA VAL A 86 14.26 -57.16 -38.40
C VAL A 86 15.17 -58.02 -39.24
N LYS A 87 15.84 -59.01 -38.64
CA LYS A 87 16.67 -59.96 -39.38
C LYS A 87 15.81 -61.08 -39.96
N LYS A 88 15.79 -61.21 -41.29
CA LYS A 88 15.14 -62.31 -42.03
C LYS A 88 16.21 -63.12 -42.75
N ASN A 89 16.59 -64.27 -42.18
CA ASN A 89 17.65 -65.14 -42.69
C ASN A 89 18.99 -64.38 -42.90
N ALA A 90 19.44 -64.27 -44.16
CA ALA A 90 20.68 -63.61 -44.57
C ALA A 90 20.52 -62.11 -44.88
N LYS A 91 19.34 -61.52 -44.66
CA LYS A 91 19.05 -60.11 -44.95
C LYS A 91 18.50 -59.35 -43.73
N TYR A 92 18.67 -58.04 -43.74
CA TYR A 92 18.00 -57.10 -42.85
C TYR A 92 16.81 -56.45 -43.55
N GLN A 93 15.69 -56.37 -42.83
CA GLN A 93 14.57 -55.49 -43.15
C GLN A 93 14.65 -54.30 -42.19
N LEU A 94 14.97 -53.13 -42.74
CA LEU A 94 15.03 -51.86 -42.01
C LEU A 94 13.73 -51.10 -42.24
N ILE A 95 13.11 -50.61 -41.16
CA ILE A 95 11.88 -49.83 -41.21
C ILE A 95 12.14 -48.48 -40.57
N LYS A 96 12.02 -47.41 -41.37
CA LYS A 96 12.12 -46.04 -40.90
C LYS A 96 10.75 -45.39 -40.96
N THR A 97 10.31 -44.82 -39.84
CA THR A 97 9.01 -44.18 -39.70
C THR A 97 9.16 -42.67 -39.50
N TYR A 98 8.27 -41.91 -40.11
CA TYR A 98 8.18 -40.45 -40.00
C TYR A 98 6.75 -40.04 -39.66
N GLY A 99 6.59 -39.13 -38.71
CA GLY A 99 5.33 -38.44 -38.43
C GLY A 99 5.24 -37.19 -39.28
N LEU A 100 4.19 -37.07 -40.11
CA LEU A 100 3.95 -35.93 -40.99
C LEU A 100 2.61 -35.27 -40.65
N THR A 101 2.49 -33.94 -40.76
CA THR A 101 1.23 -33.21 -40.57
C THR A 101 1.06 -32.04 -41.55
N GLN A 102 -0.12 -31.43 -41.55
CA GLN A 102 -0.45 -30.22 -42.31
C GLN A 102 -1.52 -29.41 -41.57
N PHE A 103 -1.34 -28.08 -41.53
CA PHE A 103 -2.23 -27.14 -40.82
C PHE A 103 -3.31 -26.51 -41.73
N ASP A 104 -3.21 -26.73 -43.04
CA ASP A 104 -4.19 -26.28 -44.02
C ASP A 104 -4.98 -27.44 -44.63
N SER A 105 -6.28 -27.23 -44.88
CA SER A 105 -7.10 -28.20 -45.60
C SER A 105 -6.78 -28.21 -47.10
N GLY A 106 -6.69 -29.39 -47.70
CA GLY A 106 -6.37 -29.52 -49.13
C GLY A 106 -5.83 -30.89 -49.50
N ARG A 107 -5.41 -31.03 -50.75
CA ARG A 107 -4.75 -32.25 -51.26
C ARG A 107 -3.27 -31.98 -51.43
N TYR A 108 -2.45 -32.75 -50.71
CA TYR A 108 -1.00 -32.57 -50.68
C TYR A 108 -0.31 -33.85 -51.11
N VAL A 109 0.83 -33.70 -51.77
CA VAL A 109 1.65 -34.82 -52.23
C VAL A 109 2.87 -34.92 -51.35
N ILE A 110 3.09 -36.09 -50.74
CA ILE A 110 4.36 -36.45 -50.13
C ILE A 110 5.37 -36.61 -51.28
N PRO A 111 6.41 -35.75 -51.36
CA PRO A 111 7.36 -35.77 -52.46
C PRO A 111 8.20 -37.05 -52.45
N LYS A 112 8.77 -37.38 -53.61
CA LYS A 112 9.63 -38.56 -53.79
C LYS A 112 10.84 -38.49 -52.86
N GLN A 113 11.00 -39.50 -52.02
CA GLN A 113 12.09 -39.61 -51.07
C GLN A 113 13.26 -40.39 -51.66
N LYS A 114 14.48 -40.15 -51.16
CA LYS A 114 15.70 -40.82 -51.64
C LYS A 114 16.32 -41.64 -50.51
N VAL A 115 16.62 -42.90 -50.80
CA VAL A 115 17.32 -43.82 -49.87
C VAL A 115 18.59 -44.30 -50.52
N ILE A 116 19.71 -44.24 -49.79
CA ILE A 116 21.02 -44.68 -50.30
C ILE A 116 21.32 -46.05 -49.72
N ILE A 117 21.55 -47.06 -50.57
CA ILE A 117 21.90 -48.44 -50.19
C ILE A 117 23.22 -48.80 -50.86
N ALA A 118 24.26 -49.09 -50.07
CA ALA A 118 25.58 -49.49 -50.60
C ALA A 118 26.09 -48.57 -51.74
N ASN A 119 26.01 -47.25 -51.52
CA ASN A 119 26.36 -46.18 -52.46
C ASN A 119 25.48 -46.05 -53.73
N LYS A 120 24.32 -46.73 -53.78
CA LYS A 120 23.31 -46.54 -54.83
C LYS A 120 22.09 -45.82 -54.29
N THR A 121 21.68 -44.74 -54.94
CA THR A 121 20.46 -44.00 -54.60
C THR A 121 19.24 -44.65 -55.25
N VAL A 122 18.22 -44.92 -54.43
CA VAL A 122 16.90 -45.39 -54.84
C VAL A 122 15.88 -44.29 -54.54
N GLU A 123 15.12 -43.88 -55.55
CA GLU A 123 14.04 -42.91 -55.39
C GLU A 123 12.70 -43.63 -55.18
N LEU A 124 11.93 -43.18 -54.20
CA LEU A 124 10.61 -43.71 -53.87
C LEU A 124 9.50 -42.98 -54.61
N ASP A 125 8.35 -43.63 -54.74
CA ASP A 125 7.16 -43.02 -55.32
C ASP A 125 6.54 -41.97 -54.39
N SER A 126 5.91 -40.96 -54.99
CA SER A 126 5.17 -39.91 -54.29
C SER A 126 3.77 -40.41 -53.90
N ILE A 127 3.27 -39.98 -52.74
CA ILE A 127 1.96 -40.40 -52.22
C ILE A 127 1.04 -39.19 -52.05
N LEU A 128 -0.17 -39.26 -52.58
CA LEU A 128 -1.20 -38.22 -52.40
C LEU A 128 -1.97 -38.43 -51.08
N VAL A 129 -2.13 -37.37 -50.30
CA VAL A 129 -2.87 -37.35 -49.03
C VAL A 129 -3.87 -36.18 -49.00
N GLU A 130 -5.04 -36.40 -48.40
CA GLU A 130 -6.13 -35.41 -48.31
C GLU A 130 -6.37 -34.95 -46.86
N ILE A 131 -6.27 -33.64 -46.62
CA ILE A 131 -6.42 -32.99 -45.31
C ILE A 131 -7.79 -32.33 -45.23
N ASN A 132 -8.65 -32.86 -44.36
CA ASN A 132 -10.03 -32.41 -44.21
C ASN A 132 -10.14 -31.32 -43.14
N PRO A 133 -10.98 -30.28 -43.36
CA PRO A 133 -11.29 -29.31 -42.33
C PRO A 133 -12.11 -29.95 -41.19
N ILE A 134 -11.98 -29.39 -39.99
CA ILE A 134 -12.82 -29.76 -38.85
C ILE A 134 -14.07 -28.89 -38.89
N VAL A 135 -15.24 -29.52 -39.14
CA VAL A 135 -16.52 -28.81 -39.14
C VAL A 135 -16.93 -28.54 -37.69
N VAL A 136 -16.81 -27.28 -37.25
CA VAL A 136 -17.34 -26.83 -35.96
C VAL A 136 -18.78 -26.34 -36.14
N ASP A 137 -19.72 -27.00 -35.47
CA ASP A 137 -21.13 -26.62 -35.47
C ASP A 137 -21.35 -25.45 -34.52
N THR A 138 -21.23 -24.23 -35.04
CA THR A 138 -21.38 -22.99 -34.28
C THR A 138 -22.82 -22.74 -33.81
N THR A 139 -23.81 -23.51 -34.30
CA THR A 139 -25.23 -23.36 -33.89
C THR A 139 -25.56 -24.06 -32.57
N LYS A 140 -24.73 -25.01 -32.13
CA LYS A 140 -24.88 -25.72 -30.84
C LYS A 140 -24.03 -25.14 -29.72
N GLN A 141 -23.18 -24.16 -30.03
CA GLN A 141 -22.31 -23.54 -29.05
C GLN A 141 -23.06 -22.38 -28.38
N ASN A 142 -23.47 -22.57 -27.13
CA ASN A 142 -24.09 -21.52 -26.34
C ASN A 142 -23.14 -20.31 -26.22
N LEU A 143 -23.63 -19.13 -26.60
CA LEU A 143 -22.96 -17.86 -26.32
C LEU A 143 -23.06 -17.60 -24.81
N TYR A 144 -21.96 -17.80 -24.10
CA TYR A 144 -21.89 -17.45 -22.68
C TYR A 144 -21.54 -15.98 -22.52
N ASP A 145 -22.16 -15.35 -21.53
CA ASP A 145 -21.82 -14.00 -21.13
C ASP A 145 -20.37 -13.91 -20.66
N ILE A 146 -19.79 -12.71 -20.73
CA ILE A 146 -18.41 -12.47 -20.27
C ILE A 146 -18.33 -12.86 -18.80
N LYS A 147 -17.38 -13.75 -18.46
CA LYS A 147 -17.16 -14.15 -17.07
C LYS A 147 -16.94 -12.90 -16.21
N PRO A 148 -17.67 -12.74 -15.10
CA PRO A 148 -17.46 -11.60 -14.22
C PRO A 148 -16.03 -11.64 -13.67
N LEU A 149 -15.45 -10.45 -13.48
CA LEU A 149 -14.14 -10.29 -12.86
C LEU A 149 -14.17 -10.97 -11.49
N ILE A 150 -13.25 -11.91 -11.28
CA ILE A 150 -13.09 -12.56 -9.97
C ILE A 150 -12.54 -11.50 -9.01
N LYS A 151 -13.33 -11.17 -7.99
CA LYS A 151 -12.93 -10.20 -6.97
C LYS A 151 -11.83 -10.85 -6.12
N VAL A 152 -10.59 -10.46 -6.35
CA VAL A 152 -9.47 -10.80 -5.48
C VAL A 152 -9.68 -10.04 -4.17
N GLU A 153 -9.76 -10.75 -3.05
CA GLU A 153 -9.81 -10.11 -1.74
C GLU A 153 -8.49 -9.38 -1.51
N ALA A 154 -8.55 -8.05 -1.39
CA ALA A 154 -7.39 -7.24 -1.06
C ALA A 154 -6.81 -7.71 0.28
N PRO A 155 -5.47 -7.76 0.44
CA PRO A 155 -4.86 -8.11 1.72
C PRO A 155 -5.40 -7.19 2.82
N SER A 156 -5.85 -7.77 3.94
CA SER A 156 -6.45 -6.98 5.02
C SER A 156 -5.44 -5.96 5.53
N SER A 157 -5.71 -4.68 5.28
CA SER A 157 -4.89 -3.61 5.81
C SER A 157 -4.99 -3.58 7.34
N ASN A 158 -3.87 -3.73 8.03
CA ASN A 158 -3.78 -3.65 9.50
C ASN A 158 -3.91 -2.20 10.03
N TRP A 159 -4.51 -1.29 9.24
CA TRP A 159 -4.75 0.10 9.61
C TRP A 159 -5.41 0.25 10.99
N TRP A 160 -6.37 -0.63 11.31
CA TRP A 160 -7.07 -0.65 12.59
C TRP A 160 -6.10 -0.77 13.80
N LEU A 161 -4.96 -1.44 13.64
CA LEU A 161 -3.96 -1.59 14.70
C LEU A 161 -3.32 -0.23 15.05
N TYR A 162 -3.07 0.62 14.05
CA TYR A 162 -2.58 1.99 14.27
C TYR A 162 -3.64 2.86 14.97
N VAL A 163 -4.92 2.65 14.66
CA VAL A 163 -6.02 3.33 15.36
C VAL A 163 -6.09 2.90 16.83
N VAL A 164 -6.00 1.59 17.11
CA VAL A 164 -5.96 1.06 18.48
C VAL A 164 -4.75 1.60 19.24
N LEU A 165 -3.56 1.63 18.62
CA LEU A 165 -2.36 2.20 19.22
C LEU A 165 -2.52 3.69 19.55
N ALA A 166 -3.10 4.47 18.63
CA ALA A 166 -3.38 5.88 18.86
C ALA A 166 -4.33 6.11 20.04
N ILE A 167 -5.37 5.28 20.17
CA ILE A 167 -6.30 5.32 21.31
C ILE A 167 -5.59 5.01 22.62
N ILE A 168 -4.72 3.98 22.65
CA ILE A 168 -3.96 3.61 23.85
C ILE A 168 -3.05 4.76 24.29
N ILE A 169 -2.34 5.39 23.33
CA ILE A 169 -1.47 6.55 23.64
C ILE A 169 -2.29 7.70 24.19
N LEU A 170 -3.45 8.00 23.59
CA LEU A 170 -4.30 9.10 24.04
C LEU A 170 -4.90 8.83 25.43
N ALA A 171 -5.29 7.58 25.70
CA ALA A 171 -5.73 7.15 27.03
C ALA A 171 -4.62 7.27 28.08
N LEU A 172 -3.38 6.89 27.74
CA LEU A 172 -2.22 7.02 28.63
C LEU A 172 -1.93 8.49 28.94
N VAL A 173 -1.90 9.35 27.92
CA VAL A 173 -1.70 10.80 28.11
C VAL A 173 -2.82 11.41 28.96
N GLY A 174 -4.07 11.06 28.67
CA GLY A 174 -5.22 11.50 29.46
C GLY A 174 -5.14 11.04 30.93
N PHE A 175 -4.74 9.79 31.16
CA PHE A 175 -4.51 9.24 32.49
C PHE A 175 -3.41 10.00 33.24
N LEU A 176 -2.27 10.30 32.60
CA LEU A 176 -1.18 11.05 33.21
C LEU A 176 -1.60 12.49 33.55
N ILE A 177 -2.30 13.18 32.65
CA ILE A 177 -2.84 14.52 32.90
C ILE A 177 -3.80 14.48 34.09
N TYR A 178 -4.71 13.51 34.13
CA TYR A 178 -5.62 13.34 35.25
C TYR A 178 -4.85 13.08 36.55
N TRP A 179 -3.89 12.16 36.54
CA TRP A 179 -3.15 11.74 37.72
C TRP A 179 -2.27 12.84 38.31
N PHE A 180 -1.60 13.63 37.48
CA PHE A 180 -0.65 14.64 37.94
C PHE A 180 -1.27 16.03 38.16
N ILE A 181 -2.33 16.39 37.43
CA ILE A 181 -2.92 17.73 37.47
C ILE A 181 -4.28 17.75 38.19
N TRP A 182 -5.15 16.78 37.91
CA TRP A 182 -6.55 16.81 38.39
C TRP A 182 -6.81 15.95 39.62
N ARG A 183 -5.95 14.97 39.89
CA ARG A 183 -6.10 14.08 41.04
C ARG A 183 -5.93 14.86 42.32
N LYS A 184 -7.02 14.93 43.10
CA LYS A 184 -6.97 15.42 44.47
C LYS A 184 -6.10 14.46 45.28
N LYS A 185 -4.98 14.95 45.80
CA LYS A 185 -4.16 14.15 46.74
C LYS A 185 -5.02 13.86 47.97
N PRO A 186 -5.07 12.61 48.46
CA PRO A 186 -5.73 12.33 49.72
C PRO A 186 -5.02 13.11 50.82
N LEU A 187 -5.78 13.88 51.60
CA LEU A 187 -5.26 14.56 52.79
C LEU A 187 -4.68 13.51 53.73
N THR A 188 -3.52 13.80 54.27
CA THR A 188 -2.87 13.02 55.31
C THR A 188 -3.74 13.04 56.57
N GLU A 189 -3.71 12.01 57.43
CA GLU A 189 -4.53 11.99 58.66
C GLU A 189 -4.30 13.23 59.54
N GLU A 190 -3.07 13.75 59.59
CA GLU A 190 -2.75 14.99 60.30
C GLU A 190 -3.41 16.22 59.67
N GLU A 191 -3.45 16.31 58.34
CA GLU A 191 -4.12 17.40 57.61
C GLU A 191 -5.64 17.34 57.82
N LYS A 192 -6.22 16.13 57.85
CA LYS A 192 -7.64 15.94 58.17
C LYS A 192 -7.97 16.42 59.58
N ILE A 193 -7.11 16.14 60.56
CA ILE A 193 -7.29 16.58 61.96
C ILE A 193 -7.08 18.10 62.08
N ALA A 194 -6.18 18.69 61.29
CA ALA A 194 -6.00 20.13 61.20
C ALA A 194 -7.16 20.87 60.51
N LEU A 195 -7.95 20.17 59.69
CA LEU A 195 -9.18 20.69 59.09
C LEU A 195 -10.39 20.63 60.03
N LEU A 196 -10.33 19.82 61.10
CA LEU A 196 -11.42 19.76 62.09
C LEU A 196 -11.52 21.09 62.86
N PRO A 197 -12.74 21.52 63.21
CA PRO A 197 -12.96 22.62 64.13
C PRO A 197 -12.14 22.45 65.43
N PRO A 198 -11.66 23.54 66.06
CA PRO A 198 -10.77 23.45 67.22
C PRO A 198 -11.37 22.64 68.38
N TYR A 199 -12.69 22.73 68.58
CA TYR A 199 -13.42 21.93 69.57
C TYR A 199 -13.36 20.42 69.27
N ASP A 200 -13.71 20.03 68.04
CA ASP A 200 -13.70 18.62 67.64
C ASP A 200 -12.28 18.03 67.69
N ARG A 201 -11.27 18.85 67.35
CA ARG A 201 -9.85 18.49 67.47
C ARG A 201 -9.46 18.21 68.92
N ALA A 202 -9.92 19.04 69.86
CA ALA A 202 -9.64 18.86 71.28
C ALA A 202 -10.32 17.60 71.82
N LYS A 203 -11.60 17.37 71.49
CA LYS A 203 -12.32 16.14 71.86
C LYS A 203 -11.69 14.88 71.26
N LEU A 204 -11.24 14.94 70.01
CA LEU A 204 -10.52 13.84 69.37
C LEU A 204 -9.18 13.57 70.05
N ALA A 205 -8.45 14.62 70.45
CA ALA A 205 -7.19 14.47 71.18
C ALA A 205 -7.40 13.78 72.54
N LEU A 206 -8.46 14.15 73.28
CA LEU A 206 -8.83 13.45 74.53
C LEU A 206 -9.23 12.00 74.30
N LYS A 207 -9.95 11.71 73.21
CA LYS A 207 -10.28 10.32 72.86
C LYS A 207 -9.04 9.50 72.53
N LYS A 208 -8.09 10.06 71.77
CA LYS A 208 -6.80 9.41 71.49
C LYS A 208 -5.98 9.21 72.76
N LEU A 209 -6.04 10.15 73.70
CA LEU A 209 -5.43 10.03 75.00
C LEU A 209 -6.00 8.83 75.78
N ASP A 210 -7.31 8.62 75.74
CA ASP A 210 -7.95 7.45 76.37
C ASP A 210 -7.49 6.12 75.73
N GLU A 211 -7.27 6.12 74.41
CA GLU A 211 -6.84 4.96 73.63
C GLU A 211 -5.32 4.68 73.72
N SER A 212 -4.51 5.63 74.20
CA SER A 212 -3.04 5.57 74.22
C SER A 212 -2.46 4.50 75.15
N GLY A 213 -3.20 4.08 76.18
CA GLY A 213 -2.74 3.15 77.20
C GLY A 213 -1.68 3.71 78.16
N TYR A 214 -1.40 5.02 78.17
CA TYR A 214 -0.37 5.61 79.05
C TYR A 214 -0.60 5.31 80.55
N LEU A 215 -1.86 5.31 80.99
CA LEU A 215 -2.22 5.01 82.39
C LEU A 215 -2.03 3.52 82.76
N GLU A 216 -1.99 2.60 81.79
CA GLU A 216 -1.70 1.18 82.04
C GLU A 216 -0.20 0.89 82.09
N GLN A 217 0.60 1.79 81.53
CA GLN A 217 2.07 1.69 81.45
C GLN A 217 2.76 2.58 82.50
N ASP A 218 2.01 3.15 83.45
CA ASP A 218 2.48 4.15 84.42
C ASP A 218 3.21 5.36 83.79
N ALA A 219 2.88 5.68 82.53
CA ALA A 219 3.46 6.78 81.76
C ALA A 219 2.74 8.12 82.04
N TYR A 220 2.63 8.51 83.31
CA TYR A 220 1.88 9.70 83.74
C TYR A 220 2.40 11.01 83.12
N LYS A 221 3.72 11.10 82.88
CA LYS A 221 4.32 12.28 82.25
C LYS A 221 3.77 12.52 80.84
N ASP A 222 3.69 11.48 80.03
CA ASP A 222 3.23 11.57 78.65
C ASP A 222 1.71 11.82 78.62
N TYR A 223 0.97 11.14 79.50
CA TYR A 223 -0.47 11.36 79.68
C TYR A 223 -0.82 12.83 80.00
N TYR A 224 -0.19 13.42 81.02
CA TYR A 224 -0.44 14.82 81.37
C TYR A 224 0.12 15.80 80.35
N SER A 225 1.15 15.41 79.57
CA SER A 225 1.64 16.22 78.45
C SER A 225 0.61 16.33 77.35
N GLU A 226 0.02 15.22 76.92
CA GLU A 226 -1.04 15.22 75.90
C GLU A 226 -2.35 15.85 76.40
N LEU A 227 -2.75 15.55 77.65
CA LEU A 227 -3.97 16.11 78.25
C LEU A 227 -3.93 17.65 78.27
N THR A 228 -2.83 18.21 78.79
CA THR A 228 -2.68 19.67 78.87
C THR A 228 -2.46 20.30 77.49
N LEU A 229 -1.82 19.59 76.57
CA LEU A 229 -1.67 20.05 75.19
C LEU A 229 -3.03 20.20 74.50
N ALA A 230 -3.96 19.26 74.72
CA ALA A 230 -5.30 19.32 74.12
C ALA A 230 -6.08 20.58 74.55
N ILE A 231 -6.14 20.86 75.85
CA ILE A 231 -6.82 22.06 76.38
C ILE A 231 -6.07 23.34 76.04
N ARG A 232 -4.74 23.38 76.17
CA ARG A 232 -3.96 24.57 75.84
C ARG A 232 -4.10 24.93 74.37
N LYS A 233 -4.07 23.95 73.46
CA LYS A 233 -4.29 24.18 72.02
C LYS A 233 -5.69 24.70 71.71
N TYR A 234 -6.71 24.18 72.41
CA TYR A 234 -8.07 24.70 72.26
C TYR A 234 -8.20 26.15 72.72
N LEU A 235 -7.64 26.47 73.90
CA LEU A 235 -7.57 27.83 74.42
C LEU A 235 -6.74 28.75 73.51
N ASP A 236 -5.67 28.24 72.91
CA ASP A 236 -4.79 28.97 71.99
C ASP A 236 -5.56 29.46 70.76
N GLU A 237 -6.31 28.57 70.14
CA GLU A 237 -7.04 28.86 68.90
C GLU A 237 -8.33 29.67 69.11
N LYS A 238 -8.93 29.64 70.31
CA LYS A 238 -10.27 30.20 70.56
C LYS A 238 -10.35 31.32 71.59
N VAL A 239 -9.40 31.40 72.51
CA VAL A 239 -9.47 32.28 73.67
C VAL A 239 -8.29 33.24 73.72
N TYR A 240 -7.07 32.71 73.63
CA TYR A 240 -5.85 33.48 73.79
C TYR A 240 -4.72 32.87 72.95
N ASP A 241 -4.34 33.57 71.89
CA ASP A 241 -3.38 33.19 70.83
C ASP A 241 -1.93 32.89 71.27
N ARG A 242 -1.67 32.83 72.59
CA ARG A 242 -0.37 32.49 73.16
C ARG A 242 -0.50 31.52 74.34
N ALA A 243 -1.61 30.80 74.45
CA ALA A 243 -1.85 29.83 75.52
C ALA A 243 -0.85 28.65 75.50
N LEU A 244 -0.32 28.28 74.32
CA LEU A 244 0.73 27.27 74.20
C LEU A 244 2.11 27.79 74.64
N GLU A 245 2.39 29.08 74.43
CA GLU A 245 3.67 29.74 74.76
C GLU A 245 3.74 30.20 76.23
N SER A 246 2.59 30.28 76.90
CA SER A 246 2.49 30.81 78.26
C SER A 246 2.76 29.73 79.31
N THR A 247 3.40 30.14 80.41
CA THR A 247 3.47 29.30 81.61
C THR A 247 2.08 29.11 82.23
N THR A 248 1.92 28.11 83.10
CA THR A 248 0.62 27.85 83.76
C THR A 248 0.10 29.08 84.52
N ASP A 249 0.96 29.77 85.28
CA ASP A 249 0.53 30.94 86.04
C ASP A 249 0.19 32.15 85.14
N GLU A 250 0.94 32.34 84.05
CA GLU A 250 0.64 33.38 83.04
C GLU A 250 -0.68 33.11 82.31
N LEU A 251 -0.92 31.85 81.91
CA LEU A 251 -2.16 31.45 81.26
C LEU A 251 -3.36 31.68 82.17
N ILE A 252 -3.30 31.23 83.42
CA ILE A 252 -4.38 31.44 84.39
C ILE A 252 -4.60 32.93 84.64
N THR A 253 -3.53 33.72 84.86
CA THR A 253 -3.63 35.17 85.04
C THR A 253 -4.30 35.84 83.84
N LYS A 254 -3.95 35.43 82.61
CA LYS A 254 -4.54 35.99 81.39
C LYS A 254 -6.02 35.63 81.25
N LEU A 255 -6.40 34.39 81.54
CA LEU A 255 -7.80 33.95 81.52
C LEU A 255 -8.64 34.72 82.56
N THR A 256 -8.09 34.98 83.76
CA THR A 256 -8.73 35.82 84.78
C THR A 256 -8.98 37.23 84.26
N LEU A 257 -7.98 37.86 83.64
CA LEU A 257 -8.11 39.22 83.09
C LEU A 257 -9.14 39.29 81.96
N LEU A 258 -9.19 38.29 81.08
CA LEU A 258 -10.17 38.22 79.98
C LEU A 258 -11.60 38.09 80.51
N ARG A 259 -11.78 37.30 81.57
CA ARG A 259 -13.06 37.18 82.28
C ARG A 259 -13.45 38.49 82.97
N GLU A 260 -12.55 39.12 83.72
CA GLU A 260 -12.82 40.41 84.40
C GLU A 260 -13.17 41.52 83.41
N ALA A 261 -12.55 41.50 82.23
CA ALA A 261 -12.88 42.39 81.12
C ALA A 261 -14.18 42.04 80.38
N HIS A 262 -14.93 41.02 80.83
CA HIS A 262 -16.16 40.51 80.21
C HIS A 262 -16.00 40.12 78.73
N GLN A 263 -14.79 39.67 78.36
CA GLN A 263 -14.51 39.21 77.00
C GLN A 263 -14.83 37.72 76.80
N ILE A 264 -14.93 36.96 77.91
CA ILE A 264 -15.25 35.53 77.91
C ILE A 264 -16.06 35.19 79.16
N GLU A 265 -17.17 34.46 79.00
CA GLU A 265 -18.05 34.05 80.10
C GLU A 265 -17.56 32.77 80.81
N LEU A 266 -16.37 32.81 81.40
CA LEU A 266 -15.83 31.68 82.18
C LEU A 266 -16.17 31.78 83.67
N SER A 267 -16.64 30.67 84.25
CA SER A 267 -16.95 30.59 85.68
C SER A 267 -15.68 30.59 86.54
N GLU A 268 -15.77 31.13 87.77
CA GLU A 268 -14.69 31.02 88.78
C GLU A 268 -14.30 29.56 89.06
N THR A 269 -15.28 28.66 89.01
CA THR A 269 -15.06 27.22 89.18
C THR A 269 -14.24 26.62 88.04
N SER A 270 -14.53 26.99 86.79
CA SER A 270 -13.79 26.55 85.61
C SER A 270 -12.32 26.99 85.65
N LEU A 271 -12.08 28.24 86.06
CA LEU A 271 -10.72 28.77 86.19
C LEU A 271 -9.91 28.00 87.25
N ARG A 272 -10.53 27.73 88.42
CA ARG A 272 -9.90 26.95 89.49
C ARG A 272 -9.64 25.49 89.09
N ASN A 273 -10.55 24.89 88.32
CA ASN A 273 -10.38 23.54 87.80
C ASN A 273 -9.20 23.45 86.84
N LEU A 274 -9.13 24.38 85.87
CA LEU A 274 -8.00 24.49 84.94
C LEU A 274 -6.68 24.74 85.68
N GLU A 275 -6.66 25.66 86.64
CA GLU A 275 -5.47 25.95 87.46
C GLU A 275 -4.99 24.71 88.21
N SER A 276 -5.90 23.98 88.87
CA SER A 276 -5.57 22.77 89.63
C SER A 276 -4.95 21.69 88.73
N ILE A 277 -5.54 21.46 87.56
CA ILE A 277 -5.11 20.41 86.63
C ILE A 277 -3.79 20.78 85.97
N LEU A 278 -3.62 22.02 85.53
CA LEU A 278 -2.37 22.49 84.91
C LEU A 278 -1.20 22.47 85.92
N LYS A 279 -1.42 22.93 87.17
CA LYS A 279 -0.38 22.86 88.22
C LYS A 279 -0.02 21.41 88.58
N ARG A 280 -1.01 20.51 88.63
CA ARG A 280 -0.76 19.08 88.83
C ARG A 280 0.05 18.48 87.68
N ALA A 281 -0.28 18.83 86.44
CA ALA A 281 0.46 18.39 85.27
C ALA A 281 1.92 18.87 85.32
N ASP A 282 2.18 20.11 85.75
CA ASP A 282 3.54 20.63 85.91
C ASP A 282 4.32 19.86 87.00
N LEU A 283 3.68 19.52 88.13
CA LEU A 283 4.29 18.66 89.16
C LEU A 283 4.62 17.26 88.63
N VAL A 284 3.76 16.67 87.79
CA VAL A 284 4.03 15.38 87.15
C VAL A 284 5.21 15.47 86.18
N LYS A 285 5.24 16.50 85.33
CA LYS A 285 6.24 16.68 84.27
C LYS A 285 7.63 17.02 84.78
N PHE A 286 7.72 17.85 85.82
CA PHE A 286 8.97 18.43 86.28
C PHE A 286 9.41 17.91 87.66
N ALA A 287 8.47 17.60 88.56
CA ALA A 287 8.76 17.11 89.91
C ALA A 287 8.61 15.59 90.07
N LYS A 288 8.33 14.85 88.97
CA LYS A 288 8.11 13.39 88.95
C LYS A 288 7.04 12.92 89.97
N SER A 289 6.04 13.76 90.21
CA SER A 289 4.88 13.37 91.00
C SER A 289 4.08 12.31 90.25
N ALA A 290 3.63 11.26 90.95
CA ALA A 290 2.75 10.23 90.39
C ALA A 290 1.39 10.33 91.10
N PRO A 291 0.38 10.99 90.50
CA PRO A 291 -0.97 11.01 91.05
C PRO A 291 -1.59 9.62 90.93
N ASP A 292 -2.60 9.35 91.76
CA ASP A 292 -3.38 8.13 91.64
C ASP A 292 -4.07 8.02 90.27
N LYS A 293 -4.18 6.81 89.75
CA LYS A 293 -4.79 6.54 88.43
C LYS A 293 -6.23 7.06 88.36
N GLN A 294 -6.99 6.99 89.46
CA GLN A 294 -8.35 7.53 89.51
C GLN A 294 -8.36 9.06 89.40
N MET A 295 -7.35 9.73 89.97
CA MET A 295 -7.20 11.18 89.86
C MET A 295 -6.86 11.61 88.44
N ALA A 296 -6.03 10.85 87.71
CA ALA A 296 -5.71 11.14 86.31
C ALA A 296 -6.93 10.97 85.38
N ILE A 297 -7.79 9.99 85.65
CA ILE A 297 -9.06 9.79 84.94
C ILE A 297 -10.03 10.95 85.24
N LEU A 298 -10.11 11.37 86.51
CA LEU A 298 -10.93 12.51 86.91
C LEU A 298 -10.47 13.81 86.23
N ASP A 299 -9.16 14.07 86.19
CA ASP A 299 -8.61 15.26 85.53
C ASP A 299 -8.95 15.30 84.04
N ARG A 300 -8.87 14.17 83.34
CA ARG A 300 -9.29 14.10 81.93
C ARG A 300 -10.77 14.40 81.76
N LYS A 301 -11.62 13.89 82.67
CA LYS A 301 -13.06 14.18 82.63
C LYS A 301 -13.32 15.67 82.85
N VAL A 302 -12.66 16.28 83.83
CA VAL A 302 -12.80 17.72 84.09
C VAL A 302 -12.31 18.54 82.90
N VAL A 303 -11.17 18.19 82.27
CA VAL A 303 -10.71 18.88 81.05
C VAL A 303 -11.72 18.77 79.91
N ASP A 304 -12.37 17.61 79.74
CA ASP A 304 -13.41 17.40 78.74
C ASP A 304 -14.61 18.34 78.97
N GLU A 305 -15.07 18.44 80.22
CA GLU A 305 -16.14 19.35 80.67
C GLU A 305 -15.74 20.82 80.51
N GLU A 306 -14.50 21.20 80.84
CA GLU A 306 -14.04 22.59 80.66
C GLU A 306 -13.91 23.00 79.19
N ILE A 307 -13.58 22.07 78.27
CA ILE A 307 -13.62 22.34 76.83
C ILE A 307 -15.06 22.67 76.38
N ASP A 308 -16.06 21.99 76.95
CA ASP A 308 -17.48 22.27 76.68
C ASP A 308 -17.88 23.63 77.23
N HIS A 309 -17.54 23.94 78.48
CA HIS A 309 -17.83 25.24 79.09
C HIS A 309 -17.17 26.39 78.32
N VAL A 310 -15.92 26.23 77.89
CA VAL A 310 -15.21 27.23 77.08
C VAL A 310 -15.89 27.41 75.72
N LYS A 311 -16.40 26.34 75.09
CA LYS A 311 -17.16 26.45 73.83
C LYS A 311 -18.44 27.24 74.01
N GLU A 312 -19.21 26.96 75.06
CA GLU A 312 -20.47 27.63 75.37
C GLU A 312 -20.26 29.11 75.74
N ALA A 313 -19.14 29.43 76.39
CA ALA A 313 -18.77 30.79 76.78
C ALA A 313 -18.30 31.69 75.62
N LEU A 314 -18.14 31.15 74.41
CA LEU A 314 -17.72 31.88 73.22
C LEU A 314 -18.92 32.19 72.33
N PRO A 315 -19.04 33.42 71.78
CA PRO A 315 -20.12 33.76 70.86
C PRO A 315 -20.03 32.93 69.58
N GLU A 316 -21.18 32.49 69.04
CA GLU A 316 -21.20 31.87 67.72
C GLU A 316 -20.70 32.86 66.65
N PRO A 317 -19.89 32.42 65.68
CA PRO A 317 -19.45 33.28 64.59
C PRO A 317 -20.65 33.83 63.81
N SER A 318 -20.58 35.11 63.45
CA SER A 318 -21.67 35.81 62.76
C SER A 318 -21.94 35.21 61.38
N GLU A 319 -23.18 35.36 60.87
CA GLU A 319 -23.52 34.85 59.52
C GLU A 319 -22.63 35.47 58.43
N GLU A 320 -22.23 36.73 58.59
CA GLU A 320 -21.35 37.43 57.65
C GLU A 320 -19.95 36.79 57.59
N GLU A 321 -19.37 36.42 58.74
CA GLU A 321 -18.07 35.75 58.82
C GLU A 321 -18.11 34.34 58.19
N LYS A 322 -19.19 33.59 58.42
CA LYS A 322 -19.40 32.27 57.80
C LYS A 322 -19.46 32.38 56.27
N LEU A 323 -20.19 33.38 55.75
CA LEU A 323 -20.32 33.62 54.31
C LEU A 323 -19.00 34.09 53.67
N LEU A 324 -18.17 34.86 54.40
CA LEU A 324 -16.86 35.29 53.94
C LEU A 324 -15.88 34.11 53.82
N ASP A 325 -15.85 33.20 54.80
CA ASP A 325 -15.01 32.00 54.77
C ASP A 325 -15.41 31.05 53.62
N GLU A 326 -16.71 30.85 53.40
CA GLU A 326 -17.20 30.04 52.29
C GLU A 326 -16.82 30.66 50.93
N LYS A 327 -17.00 31.98 50.77
CA LYS A 327 -16.58 32.69 49.55
C LYS A 327 -15.08 32.56 49.31
N TYR A 328 -14.26 32.70 50.35
CA TYR A 328 -12.81 32.56 50.26
C TYR A 328 -12.41 31.16 49.79
N ARG A 329 -12.99 30.11 50.37
CA ARG A 329 -12.79 28.72 49.92
C ARG A 329 -13.18 28.51 48.46
N LEU A 330 -14.35 29.02 48.06
CA LEU A 330 -14.81 28.90 46.67
C LEU A 330 -13.89 29.65 45.70
N GLU A 331 -13.34 30.79 46.09
CA GLU A 331 -12.35 31.53 45.30
C GLU A 331 -11.04 30.76 45.16
N GLU A 332 -10.54 30.14 46.23
CA GLU A 332 -9.37 29.28 46.16
C GLU A 332 -9.58 28.09 45.22
N GLU A 333 -10.74 27.42 45.32
CA GLU A 333 -11.09 26.30 44.46
C GLU A 333 -11.19 26.74 42.99
N ARG A 334 -11.77 27.92 42.73
CA ARG A 334 -11.82 28.51 41.38
C ARG A 334 -10.42 28.82 40.84
N LYS A 335 -9.55 29.45 41.63
CA LYS A 335 -8.16 29.75 41.25
C LYS A 335 -7.38 28.47 40.96
N LYS A 336 -7.49 27.45 41.83
CA LYS A 336 -6.88 26.12 41.62
C LYS A 336 -7.41 25.45 40.36
N ARG A 337 -8.72 25.51 40.11
CA ARG A 337 -9.34 24.96 38.88
C ARG A 337 -8.87 25.68 37.62
N GLN A 338 -8.83 27.01 37.62
CA GLN A 338 -8.34 27.79 36.48
C GLN A 338 -6.87 27.50 36.21
N TYR A 339 -6.03 27.43 37.25
CA TYR A 339 -4.63 27.03 37.13
C TYR A 339 -4.49 25.64 36.50
N ASN A 340 -5.24 24.65 36.96
CA ASN A 340 -5.20 23.29 36.41
C ASN A 340 -5.67 23.25 34.94
N ILE A 341 -6.67 24.04 34.56
CA ILE A 341 -7.13 24.16 33.17
C ILE A 341 -6.03 24.76 32.29
N ILE A 342 -5.43 25.87 32.71
CA ILE A 342 -4.34 26.54 31.97
C ILE A 342 -3.14 25.60 31.84
N LEU A 343 -2.75 24.93 32.93
CA LEU A 343 -1.65 23.97 32.91
C LEU A 343 -1.93 22.80 31.96
N THR A 344 -3.15 22.26 31.98
CA THR A 344 -3.58 21.21 31.04
C THR A 344 -3.50 21.69 29.59
N ALA A 345 -3.99 22.91 29.31
CA ALA A 345 -3.93 23.49 27.98
C ALA A 345 -2.48 23.70 27.50
N CYS A 346 -1.59 24.19 28.38
CA CYS A 346 -0.16 24.34 28.08
C CYS A 346 0.51 22.98 27.79
N VAL A 347 0.23 21.94 28.57
CA VAL A 347 0.78 20.60 28.34
C VAL A 347 0.33 20.04 27.00
N ILE A 348 -0.96 20.16 26.67
CA ILE A 348 -1.49 19.72 25.37
C ILE A 348 -0.84 20.49 24.22
N PHE A 349 -0.70 21.82 24.37
CA PHE A 349 -0.05 22.66 23.36
C PHE A 349 1.40 22.26 23.13
N VAL A 350 2.18 22.03 24.19
CA VAL A 350 3.56 21.55 24.10
C VAL A 350 3.64 20.19 23.42
N LEU A 351 2.74 19.26 23.75
CA LEU A 351 2.69 17.94 23.12
C LEU A 351 2.38 18.06 21.61
N PHE A 352 1.45 18.92 21.24
CA PHE A 352 1.13 19.19 19.83
C PHE A 352 2.33 19.77 19.07
N VAL A 353 3.00 20.79 19.63
CA VAL A 353 4.20 21.40 19.02
C VAL A 353 5.33 20.39 18.90
N ALA A 354 5.58 19.57 19.94
CA ALA A 354 6.61 18.53 19.91
C ALA A 354 6.31 17.46 18.85
N THR A 355 5.04 17.07 18.71
CA THR A 355 4.61 16.11 17.68
C THR A 355 4.80 16.69 16.28
N PHE A 356 4.36 17.93 16.05
CA PHE A 356 4.56 18.63 14.78
C PHE A 356 6.04 18.78 14.42
N ALA A 357 6.89 19.13 15.40
CA ALA A 357 8.34 19.23 15.21
C ALA A 357 8.95 17.87 14.86
N MET A 358 8.55 16.79 15.54
CA MET A 358 9.00 15.43 15.25
C MET A 358 8.67 14.99 13.82
N PHE A 359 7.43 15.23 13.36
CA PHE A 359 7.04 14.96 11.98
C PHE A 359 7.82 15.82 10.98
N SER A 360 8.02 17.11 11.29
CA SER A 360 8.78 18.04 10.45
C SER A 360 10.25 17.62 10.30
N ILE A 361 10.89 17.10 11.35
CA ILE A 361 12.26 16.57 11.28
C ILE A 361 12.32 15.29 10.45
N LYS A 362 11.36 14.38 10.63
CA LYS A 362 11.37 13.07 9.97
C LYS A 362 11.04 13.13 8.47
N TYR A 363 10.03 13.92 8.10
CA TYR A 363 9.49 13.96 6.73
C TYR A 363 9.77 15.27 5.98
N GLY A 364 10.28 16.29 6.68
CA GLY A 364 10.46 17.64 6.15
C GLY A 364 9.30 18.56 6.52
N PHE A 365 9.62 19.84 6.70
CA PHE A 365 8.66 20.87 7.10
C PHE A 365 7.55 21.06 6.05
N ALA A 366 7.92 21.26 4.78
CA ALA A 366 6.96 21.44 3.69
C ALA A 366 5.99 20.26 3.59
N TYR A 367 6.51 19.03 3.60
CA TYR A 367 5.68 17.81 3.58
C TYR A 367 4.69 17.73 4.75
N THR A 368 5.13 18.09 5.96
CA THR A 368 4.29 18.06 7.17
C THR A 368 3.17 19.09 7.07
N VAL A 369 3.49 20.32 6.66
CA VAL A 369 2.51 21.39 6.45
C VAL A 369 1.52 21.03 5.34
N ASP A 370 2.02 20.54 4.20
CA ASP A 370 1.20 20.14 3.05
C ASP A 370 0.27 18.96 3.38
N THR A 371 0.68 18.08 4.29
CA THR A 371 -0.19 17.00 4.81
C THR A 371 -1.35 17.55 5.63
N ILE A 372 -1.11 18.55 6.48
CA ILE A 372 -2.15 19.17 7.33
C ILE A 372 -3.11 20.01 6.47
N ILE A 373 -2.58 20.78 5.51
CA ILE A 373 -3.36 21.61 4.59
C ILE A 373 -4.09 20.75 3.54
N ARG A 374 -3.77 19.45 3.44
CA ARG A 374 -4.30 18.51 2.43
C ARG A 374 -4.06 19.02 1.02
N LYS A 375 -2.81 19.39 0.73
CA LYS A 375 -2.41 19.89 -0.59
C LYS A 375 -2.72 18.86 -1.68
N GLU A 376 -3.49 19.26 -2.69
CA GLU A 376 -3.98 18.38 -3.76
C GLU A 376 -2.89 17.66 -4.54
N THR A 377 -1.77 18.33 -4.85
CA THR A 377 -0.67 17.74 -5.63
C THR A 377 0.06 16.64 -4.87
N LYS A 378 0.12 16.75 -3.53
CA LYS A 378 0.62 15.69 -2.65
C LYS A 378 -0.33 14.50 -2.62
N LEU A 379 -1.62 14.77 -2.43
CA LEU A 379 -2.65 13.71 -2.44
C LEU A 379 -2.65 12.95 -3.77
N LEU A 380 -2.47 13.65 -4.90
CA LEU A 380 -2.40 13.03 -6.22
C LEU A 380 -1.17 12.11 -6.35
N LEU A 381 -0.02 12.49 -5.79
CA LEU A 381 1.20 11.66 -5.79
C LEU A 381 1.03 10.39 -4.94
N GLU A 382 0.39 10.52 -3.78
CA GLU A 382 0.18 9.44 -2.80
C GLU A 382 -1.04 8.54 -3.12
N ASP A 383 -1.84 8.90 -4.12
CA ASP A 383 -3.01 8.15 -4.56
C ASP A 383 -2.63 6.78 -5.15
N GLU A 384 -3.63 5.93 -5.39
CA GLU A 384 -3.41 4.67 -6.09
C GLU A 384 -3.13 4.91 -7.58
N TRP A 385 -1.94 4.55 -8.02
CA TRP A 385 -1.52 4.66 -9.40
C TRP A 385 -2.07 3.50 -10.24
N VAL A 386 -2.50 3.82 -11.47
CA VAL A 386 -3.12 2.88 -12.38
C VAL A 386 -2.29 2.76 -13.65
N LYS A 387 -1.82 1.54 -13.95
CA LYS A 387 -1.20 1.20 -15.24
C LYS A 387 -2.32 0.94 -16.26
N SER A 388 -2.29 1.63 -17.40
CA SER A 388 -3.34 1.54 -18.42
C SER A 388 -2.79 1.72 -19.83
N ASP A 389 -3.50 1.14 -20.79
CA ASP A 389 -3.15 1.17 -22.21
C ASP A 389 -4.05 2.17 -22.96
N TYR A 390 -3.45 3.11 -23.68
CA TYR A 390 -4.17 4.16 -24.40
C TYR A 390 -3.83 4.18 -25.89
N GLY A 391 -4.85 4.30 -26.74
CA GLY A 391 -4.68 4.38 -28.20
C GLY A 391 -4.44 3.04 -28.89
N PHE A 392 -4.16 3.09 -30.19
CA PHE A 392 -3.81 1.92 -31.00
C PHE A 392 -2.76 2.30 -32.07
N PRO A 393 -1.56 1.70 -32.07
CA PRO A 393 -0.99 0.82 -31.05
C PRO A 393 -1.03 1.41 -29.62
N PRO A 394 -1.08 0.57 -28.57
CA PRO A 394 -1.23 1.06 -27.21
C PRO A 394 0.03 1.78 -26.71
N ILE A 395 -0.18 2.90 -26.03
CA ILE A 395 0.79 3.55 -25.14
C ILE A 395 0.44 3.07 -23.73
N THR A 396 1.33 2.29 -23.12
CA THR A 396 1.16 1.80 -21.75
C THR A 396 1.80 2.82 -20.82
N ILE A 397 1.06 3.32 -19.84
CA ILE A 397 1.54 4.36 -18.92
C ILE A 397 0.89 4.20 -17.55
N GLU A 398 1.64 4.49 -16.50
CA GLU A 398 1.15 4.53 -15.13
C GLU A 398 0.83 5.98 -14.75
N THR A 399 -0.42 6.24 -14.34
CA THR A 399 -0.87 7.58 -13.96
C THR A 399 -1.62 7.56 -12.63
N PRO A 400 -1.60 8.66 -11.85
CA PRO A 400 -2.29 8.74 -10.56
C PRO A 400 -3.82 8.69 -10.69
N LYS A 401 -4.35 9.01 -11.88
CA LYS A 401 -5.75 8.82 -12.26
C LYS A 401 -5.85 8.36 -13.70
N VAL A 402 -6.89 7.59 -14.01
CA VAL A 402 -7.17 7.09 -15.36
C VAL A 402 -7.41 8.25 -16.32
N LEU A 403 -6.74 8.23 -17.48
CA LEU A 403 -6.93 9.21 -18.54
C LEU A 403 -8.28 8.97 -19.22
N LYS A 404 -9.10 10.01 -19.31
CA LYS A 404 -10.43 9.91 -19.92
C LYS A 404 -10.32 10.26 -21.40
N ARG A 405 -11.04 9.52 -22.25
CA ARG A 405 -11.13 9.84 -23.67
C ARG A 405 -11.74 11.22 -23.84
N ASP A 406 -11.07 12.06 -24.62
CA ASP A 406 -11.51 13.41 -24.95
C ASP A 406 -11.66 13.54 -26.46
N SER A 407 -12.82 14.02 -26.91
CA SER A 407 -13.14 14.11 -28.33
C SER A 407 -12.64 15.44 -28.89
N LEU A 408 -11.42 15.45 -29.42
CA LEU A 408 -10.93 16.56 -30.24
C LEU A 408 -11.70 16.57 -31.57
N SER A 409 -12.38 17.67 -31.87
CA SER A 409 -13.06 17.86 -33.15
C SER A 409 -12.03 18.10 -34.25
N LEU A 410 -11.86 17.13 -35.14
CA LEU A 410 -11.08 17.28 -36.36
C LEU A 410 -11.89 18.03 -37.43
N PRO A 411 -11.27 18.91 -38.24
CA PRO A 411 -11.91 19.45 -39.44
C PRO A 411 -12.42 18.31 -40.34
N LYS A 412 -13.60 18.46 -40.96
CA LYS A 412 -14.27 17.40 -41.72
C LYS A 412 -13.39 16.78 -42.81
N ASP A 413 -12.49 17.57 -43.41
CA ASP A 413 -11.58 17.15 -44.47
C ASP A 413 -10.46 16.22 -44.00
N MET A 414 -10.14 16.22 -42.71
CA MET A 414 -9.08 15.41 -42.10
C MET A 414 -9.59 14.07 -41.58
N VAL A 415 -10.87 13.97 -41.18
CA VAL A 415 -11.48 12.76 -40.61
C VAL A 415 -11.41 11.55 -41.57
N ALA A 416 -11.43 11.80 -42.88
CA ALA A 416 -11.32 10.74 -43.89
C ALA A 416 -9.90 10.17 -44.04
N LYS A 417 -8.87 10.92 -43.63
CA LYS A 417 -7.45 10.61 -43.88
C LYS A 417 -6.67 10.21 -42.63
N LEU A 418 -7.23 10.42 -41.44
CA LEU A 418 -6.57 10.07 -40.19
C LEU A 418 -7.54 9.57 -39.13
N LYS A 419 -7.09 8.60 -38.34
CA LYS A 419 -7.76 8.17 -37.11
C LYS A 419 -6.98 8.72 -35.93
N MET A 420 -7.66 9.44 -35.04
CA MET A 420 -7.05 10.02 -33.85
C MET A 420 -7.73 9.51 -32.59
N SER A 421 -6.94 9.13 -31.59
CA SER A 421 -7.40 8.87 -30.23
C SER A 421 -6.71 9.83 -29.28
N HIS A 422 -7.48 10.51 -28.43
CA HIS A 422 -6.96 11.46 -27.46
C HIS A 422 -7.53 11.15 -26.07
N PHE A 423 -6.65 11.10 -25.08
CA PHE A 423 -7.00 10.87 -23.69
C PHE A 423 -6.33 11.93 -22.82
N LYS A 424 -7.01 12.40 -21.79
CA LYS A 424 -6.49 13.43 -20.90
C LYS A 424 -6.85 13.20 -19.44
N TYR A 425 -6.00 13.71 -18.57
CA TYR A 425 -6.31 13.98 -17.16
C TYR A 425 -5.75 15.35 -16.79
N GLU A 426 -6.54 16.13 -16.07
CA GLU A 426 -6.21 17.48 -15.64
C GLU A 426 -6.58 17.67 -14.17
N LEU A 427 -5.71 18.33 -13.42
CA LEU A 427 -5.92 18.76 -12.05
C LEU A 427 -5.90 20.29 -11.99
N ASP A 428 -7.08 20.92 -11.93
CA ASP A 428 -7.33 22.35 -11.69
C ASP A 428 -6.25 23.30 -12.20
N GLU A 429 -5.90 23.18 -13.49
CA GLU A 429 -4.90 24.05 -14.14
C GLU A 429 -3.51 24.01 -13.46
N LYS A 430 -3.16 22.95 -12.72
CA LYS A 430 -1.85 22.73 -12.07
C LYS A 430 -1.05 21.65 -12.79
N PHE A 431 -1.73 20.61 -13.25
CA PHE A 431 -1.16 19.45 -13.91
C PHE A 431 -2.08 18.98 -15.03
N LEU A 432 -1.52 18.72 -16.20
CA LEU A 432 -2.21 18.15 -17.34
C LEU A 432 -1.32 17.10 -17.98
N ILE A 433 -1.90 15.93 -18.24
CA ILE A 433 -1.30 14.89 -19.06
C ILE A 433 -2.27 14.50 -20.17
N THR A 434 -1.74 14.37 -21.38
CA THR A 434 -2.50 13.88 -22.52
C THR A 434 -1.71 12.86 -23.31
N THR A 435 -2.43 11.88 -23.87
CA THR A 435 -1.89 10.95 -24.84
C THR A 435 -2.68 11.08 -26.14
N THR A 436 -1.96 11.24 -27.25
CA THR A 436 -2.55 11.37 -28.58
C THR A 436 -1.91 10.34 -29.49
N THR A 437 -2.74 9.53 -30.14
CA THR A 437 -2.30 8.59 -31.18
C THR A 437 -2.97 8.98 -32.48
N THR A 438 -2.17 9.30 -33.49
CA THR A 438 -2.61 9.67 -34.83
C THR A 438 -2.14 8.61 -35.80
N GLN A 439 -3.09 7.90 -36.41
CA GLN A 439 -2.83 6.95 -37.49
C GLN A 439 -3.15 7.61 -38.82
N PHE A 440 -2.18 7.66 -39.70
CA PHE A 440 -2.34 8.18 -41.05
C PHE A 440 -2.89 7.05 -41.95
N LEU A 441 -4.09 7.26 -42.50
CA LEU A 441 -4.68 6.32 -43.43
C LEU A 441 -4.12 6.62 -44.82
N THR A 442 -3.24 5.75 -45.31
CA THR A 442 -2.74 5.84 -46.70
C THR A 442 -3.87 5.43 -47.65
N ASP A 443 -4.10 6.21 -48.72
CA ASP A 443 -5.13 5.88 -49.72
C ASP A 443 -4.84 4.51 -50.36
N ALA A 444 -5.77 3.56 -50.22
CA ALA A 444 -5.68 2.24 -50.86
C ALA A 444 -5.56 2.30 -52.40
N ASN A 445 -5.89 3.46 -53.00
CA ASN A 445 -5.81 3.69 -54.45
C ASN A 445 -4.43 4.19 -54.92
N ALA A 446 -3.48 4.48 -54.04
CA ALA A 446 -2.10 4.77 -54.41
C ALA A 446 -1.25 3.49 -54.66
N ALA A 447 -1.79 2.31 -54.32
CA ALA A 447 -1.11 1.02 -54.43
C ALA A 447 -1.13 0.39 -55.84
N GLN A 448 -1.55 1.12 -56.88
CA GLN A 448 -1.54 0.64 -58.27
C GLN A 448 -0.62 1.50 -59.14
N SER A 449 0.68 1.45 -58.88
CA SER A 449 1.70 1.80 -59.87
C SER A 449 2.77 0.70 -59.88
N PRO A 450 2.96 -0.07 -60.98
CA PRO A 450 3.72 -1.32 -60.94
C PRO A 450 5.25 -1.20 -60.76
N ASN A 451 5.81 0.02 -60.71
CA ASN A 451 7.25 0.22 -60.92
C ASN A 451 8.03 0.90 -59.79
N ASN A 452 7.51 0.97 -58.57
CA ASN A 452 8.35 1.27 -57.40
C ASN A 452 7.63 0.78 -56.13
N PRO A 453 8.27 -0.04 -55.27
CA PRO A 453 7.79 -0.18 -53.90
C PRO A 453 7.96 1.19 -53.25
N GLN A 454 6.88 1.98 -53.17
CA GLN A 454 6.93 3.27 -52.49
C GLN A 454 7.16 3.00 -51.01
N GLU A 455 8.36 3.33 -50.53
CA GLU A 455 8.62 3.47 -49.10
C GLU A 455 7.54 4.38 -48.51
N LYS A 456 6.88 3.89 -47.45
CA LYS A 456 5.91 4.69 -46.71
C LYS A 456 6.65 5.93 -46.19
N PRO A 457 6.07 7.14 -46.33
CA PRO A 457 6.75 8.38 -45.96
C PRO A 457 7.15 8.35 -44.47
N GLU A 458 8.39 8.77 -44.18
CA GLU A 458 8.88 8.92 -42.82
C GLU A 458 8.16 10.08 -42.12
N ILE A 459 7.64 9.83 -40.93
CA ILE A 459 6.96 10.84 -40.13
C ILE A 459 8.02 11.68 -39.42
N ASP A 460 8.12 12.94 -39.81
CA ASP A 460 9.03 13.93 -39.24
C ASP A 460 8.59 14.32 -37.81
N MET A 461 9.29 13.77 -36.81
CA MET A 461 9.01 13.99 -35.39
C MET A 461 9.25 15.45 -34.96
N GLU A 462 10.20 16.16 -35.57
CA GLU A 462 10.49 17.56 -35.24
C GLU A 462 9.35 18.47 -35.70
N LYS A 463 8.81 18.23 -36.91
CA LYS A 463 7.62 18.95 -37.39
C LYS A 463 6.38 18.66 -36.55
N ALA A 464 6.22 17.43 -36.06
CA ALA A 464 5.12 17.08 -35.15
C ALA A 464 5.21 17.86 -33.82
N VAL A 465 6.41 17.99 -33.27
CA VAL A 465 6.69 18.83 -32.09
C VAL A 465 6.40 20.30 -32.38
N GLU A 466 6.86 20.84 -33.51
CA GLU A 466 6.59 22.23 -33.90
C GLU A 466 5.08 22.51 -34.00
N GLY A 467 4.31 21.59 -34.59
CA GLY A 467 2.85 21.68 -34.64
C GLY A 467 2.20 21.66 -33.25
N SER A 468 2.75 20.87 -32.33
CA SER A 468 2.29 20.81 -30.94
C SER A 468 2.55 22.13 -30.20
N ILE A 469 3.74 22.72 -30.40
CA ILE A 469 4.09 24.04 -29.83
C ILE A 469 3.17 25.14 -30.37
N LYS A 470 2.92 25.17 -31.69
CA LYS A 470 1.97 26.12 -32.29
C LYS A 470 0.55 25.98 -31.72
N GLN A 471 0.13 24.76 -31.38
CA GLN A 471 -1.16 24.53 -30.73
C GLN A 471 -1.20 25.09 -29.30
N LEU A 472 -0.08 25.04 -28.57
CA LEU A 472 0.03 25.67 -27.25
C LEU A 472 -0.06 27.21 -27.38
N GLU A 473 0.66 27.79 -28.34
CA GLU A 473 0.60 29.23 -28.64
C GLU A 473 -0.82 29.67 -29.02
N ALA A 474 -1.52 28.88 -29.84
CA ALA A 474 -2.91 29.14 -30.22
C ALA A 474 -3.88 29.10 -29.01
N ARG A 475 -3.53 28.36 -27.96
CA ARG A 475 -4.26 28.33 -26.67
C ARG A 475 -3.80 29.43 -25.69
N GLY A 476 -2.97 30.36 -26.15
CA GLY A 476 -2.50 31.51 -25.37
C GLY A 476 -1.22 31.26 -24.59
N ALA A 477 -0.52 30.14 -24.77
CA ALA A 477 0.80 29.94 -24.16
C ALA A 477 1.83 30.91 -24.77
N ARG A 478 2.74 31.41 -23.93
CA ARG A 478 3.83 32.33 -24.34
C ARG A 478 5.13 31.98 -23.63
N ASN A 479 6.23 32.62 -24.04
CA ASN A 479 7.57 32.43 -23.46
C ASN A 479 7.99 30.94 -23.42
N ILE A 480 7.67 30.21 -24.50
CA ILE A 480 7.97 28.78 -24.61
C ILE A 480 9.46 28.62 -24.92
N LEU A 481 10.22 28.10 -23.96
CA LEU A 481 11.63 27.75 -24.13
C LEU A 481 11.72 26.23 -24.17
N SER A 482 12.19 25.66 -25.27
CA SER A 482 12.21 24.21 -25.49
C SER A 482 13.59 23.68 -25.85
N THR A 483 13.87 22.43 -25.51
CA THR A 483 15.09 21.72 -25.90
C THR A 483 14.74 20.28 -26.29
N ASN A 484 15.25 19.85 -27.43
CA ASN A 484 15.04 18.51 -27.98
C ASN A 484 16.19 17.58 -27.59
N LYS A 485 15.86 16.34 -27.22
CA LYS A 485 16.80 15.26 -26.92
C LYS A 485 16.23 13.92 -27.41
N LYS A 486 17.11 13.00 -27.80
CA LYS A 486 16.68 11.61 -28.04
C LYS A 486 16.23 10.99 -26.72
N PHE A 487 15.15 10.20 -26.78
CA PHE A 487 14.57 9.52 -25.63
C PHE A 487 14.37 8.04 -25.94
N THR A 488 14.67 7.19 -24.97
CA THR A 488 14.44 5.76 -25.07
C THR A 488 13.61 5.34 -23.86
N THR A 489 12.48 4.70 -24.12
CA THR A 489 11.61 4.15 -23.07
C THR A 489 12.28 2.98 -22.34
N PRO A 490 11.86 2.65 -21.10
CA PRO A 490 12.33 1.47 -20.37
C PRO A 490 12.27 0.16 -21.17
N ASN A 491 11.32 0.01 -22.09
CA ASN A 491 11.17 -1.17 -22.93
C ASN A 491 11.78 -1.02 -24.35
N GLY A 492 12.62 -0.01 -24.55
CA GLY A 492 13.51 0.10 -25.72
C GLY A 492 12.97 0.84 -26.93
N ALA A 493 11.74 1.39 -26.89
CA ALA A 493 11.24 2.24 -27.98
C ALA A 493 11.95 3.60 -27.99
N GLU A 494 12.50 3.98 -29.14
CA GLU A 494 13.17 5.26 -29.38
C GLU A 494 12.17 6.34 -29.83
N GLY A 495 12.36 7.57 -29.35
CA GLY A 495 11.58 8.74 -29.72
C GLY A 495 12.33 10.05 -29.47
N LEU A 496 11.60 11.15 -29.59
CA LEU A 496 12.06 12.51 -29.38
C LEU A 496 11.42 13.09 -28.11
N GLU A 497 12.23 13.47 -27.12
CA GLU A 497 11.81 14.25 -25.97
C GLU A 497 12.05 15.74 -26.25
N THR A 498 10.99 16.54 -26.13
CA THR A 498 11.06 17.99 -26.10
C THR A 498 10.59 18.47 -24.74
N LYS A 499 11.50 19.02 -23.94
CA LYS A 499 11.16 19.58 -22.63
C LYS A 499 11.51 21.04 -22.52
N GLY A 500 10.82 21.74 -21.64
CA GLY A 500 10.94 23.17 -21.57
C GLY A 500 10.11 23.83 -20.49
N THR A 501 10.09 25.16 -20.54
CA THR A 501 9.24 26.00 -19.70
C THR A 501 8.28 26.79 -20.57
N LEU A 502 7.06 27.03 -20.09
CA LEU A 502 6.11 27.92 -20.72
C LEU A 502 5.37 28.78 -19.69
N GLU A 503 4.81 29.89 -20.14
CA GLU A 503 3.74 30.60 -19.43
C GLU A 503 2.40 30.27 -20.11
N ARG A 504 1.41 29.82 -19.34
CA ARG A 504 0.05 29.61 -19.83
C ARG A 504 -0.97 30.41 -19.04
N PRO A 505 -2.06 30.88 -19.65
CA PRO A 505 -3.09 31.58 -18.91
C PRO A 505 -3.79 30.60 -17.93
N ILE A 506 -4.22 31.11 -16.77
CA ILE A 506 -5.02 30.37 -15.77
C ILE A 506 -6.28 29.83 -16.46
N LYS A 507 -7.04 30.73 -17.09
CA LYS A 507 -8.20 30.41 -17.92
C LYS A 507 -8.03 30.97 -19.33
N GLU A 508 -8.67 30.35 -20.30
CA GLU A 508 -8.69 30.85 -21.67
C GLU A 508 -9.19 32.30 -21.69
N GLY A 509 -8.36 33.23 -22.16
CA GLY A 509 -8.62 34.67 -22.16
C GLY A 509 -8.30 35.43 -20.85
N SER A 510 -7.69 34.80 -19.85
CA SER A 510 -7.24 35.45 -18.62
C SER A 510 -5.94 36.27 -18.81
N GLU A 511 -5.83 37.40 -18.11
CA GLU A 511 -4.58 38.18 -18.02
C GLU A 511 -3.56 37.57 -17.03
N ASN A 512 -3.99 36.63 -16.19
CA ASN A 512 -3.11 35.97 -15.23
C ASN A 512 -2.51 34.71 -15.84
N TYR A 513 -1.18 34.62 -15.80
CA TYR A 513 -0.41 33.51 -16.35
C TYR A 513 0.23 32.70 -15.22
N VAL A 514 0.36 31.41 -15.47
CA VAL A 514 1.05 30.45 -14.62
C VAL A 514 2.29 29.97 -15.34
N TYR A 515 3.41 29.97 -14.62
CA TYR A 515 4.68 29.47 -15.11
C TYR A 515 4.80 27.98 -14.82
N GLY A 516 5.05 27.19 -15.86
CA GLY A 516 5.07 25.74 -15.78
C GLY A 516 6.17 25.12 -16.61
N ASN A 517 6.48 23.87 -16.28
CA ASN A 517 7.30 23.00 -17.12
C ASN A 517 6.38 22.25 -18.10
N PHE A 518 6.97 21.79 -19.20
CA PHE A 518 6.32 20.83 -20.08
C PHE A 518 7.31 19.82 -20.65
N THR A 519 6.76 18.67 -21.02
CA THR A 519 7.45 17.59 -21.71
C THR A 519 6.53 17.06 -22.80
N ILE A 520 7.07 16.95 -24.02
CA ILE A 520 6.46 16.31 -25.17
C ILE A 520 7.33 15.11 -25.52
N LEU A 521 6.78 13.90 -25.42
CA LEU A 521 7.42 12.71 -25.96
C LEU A 521 6.74 12.34 -27.26
N THR A 522 7.51 12.29 -28.34
CA THR A 522 7.02 11.98 -29.68
C THR A 522 7.67 10.71 -30.20
N PHE A 523 6.84 9.75 -30.61
CA PHE A 523 7.25 8.47 -31.17
C PHE A 523 6.58 8.29 -32.53
N SER A 524 7.31 7.74 -33.50
CA SER A 524 6.76 7.41 -34.81
C SER A 524 7.14 5.99 -35.24
N SER A 525 6.19 5.31 -35.90
CA SER A 525 6.43 4.00 -36.52
C SER A 525 6.25 4.11 -38.03
N LYS A 526 7.32 3.80 -38.79
CA LYS A 526 7.32 3.81 -40.26
C LYS A 526 6.37 2.76 -40.84
N GLU A 527 6.37 1.56 -40.25
CA GLU A 527 5.54 0.42 -40.69
C GLU A 527 4.05 0.69 -40.48
N ASP A 528 3.68 1.15 -39.30
CA ASP A 528 2.27 1.33 -38.92
C ASP A 528 1.68 2.67 -39.37
N GLN A 529 2.53 3.61 -39.84
CA GLN A 529 2.14 4.99 -40.16
C GLN A 529 1.39 5.65 -39.00
N VAL A 530 1.98 5.53 -37.81
CA VAL A 530 1.42 6.06 -36.56
C VAL A 530 2.39 7.04 -35.92
N LEU A 531 1.83 8.15 -35.44
CA LEU A 531 2.47 9.12 -34.57
C LEU A 531 1.81 9.07 -33.18
N GLN A 532 2.61 8.84 -32.14
CA GLN A 532 2.19 8.81 -30.75
C GLN A 532 2.86 9.96 -30.01
N GLN A 533 2.05 10.77 -29.33
CA GLN A 533 2.53 11.91 -28.55
C GLN A 533 1.98 11.86 -27.13
N ILE A 534 2.87 12.06 -26.15
CA ILE A 534 2.53 12.20 -24.75
C ILE A 534 2.93 13.62 -24.36
N PHE A 535 1.95 14.42 -23.93
CA PHE A 535 2.17 15.80 -23.52
C PHE A 535 1.86 15.94 -22.04
N ILE A 536 2.82 16.42 -21.26
CA ILE A 536 2.71 16.67 -19.83
C ILE A 536 3.04 18.13 -19.57
N THR A 537 2.22 18.85 -18.82
CA THR A 537 2.54 20.18 -18.30
C THR A 537 2.16 20.31 -16.83
N TYR A 538 2.99 21.00 -16.07
CA TYR A 538 2.86 21.05 -14.62
C TYR A 538 3.54 22.30 -14.02
N LEU A 539 3.13 22.70 -12.81
CA LEU A 539 3.74 23.86 -12.13
C LEU A 539 5.22 23.62 -11.81
N LYS A 540 6.07 24.58 -12.13
CA LYS A 540 7.53 24.46 -11.94
C LYS A 540 7.93 24.33 -10.47
N ASP A 541 7.29 25.11 -9.60
CA ASP A 541 7.68 25.23 -8.19
C ASP A 541 7.03 24.18 -7.27
N ASP A 542 6.27 23.22 -7.83
CA ASP A 542 5.65 22.15 -7.05
C ASP A 542 6.51 20.87 -7.07
N VAL A 543 7.12 20.56 -5.93
CA VAL A 543 7.98 19.37 -5.76
C VAL A 543 7.24 18.06 -6.03
N TYR A 544 5.95 17.96 -5.68
CA TYR A 544 5.17 16.72 -5.89
C TYR A 544 4.86 16.50 -7.37
N LEU A 545 4.60 17.58 -8.11
CA LEU A 545 4.36 17.47 -9.55
C LEU A 545 5.61 17.06 -10.33
N ASN A 546 6.81 17.47 -9.87
CA ASN A 546 8.07 16.96 -10.41
C ASN A 546 8.19 15.44 -10.21
N GLN A 547 7.87 14.93 -9.01
CA GLN A 547 7.90 13.49 -8.74
C GLN A 547 6.84 12.71 -9.53
N ILE A 548 5.63 13.27 -9.69
CA ILE A 548 4.59 12.70 -10.55
C ILE A 548 5.09 12.61 -11.99
N HIS A 549 5.66 13.70 -12.51
CA HIS A 549 6.23 13.73 -13.85
C HIS A 549 7.27 12.63 -14.04
N ASP A 550 8.27 12.54 -13.16
CA ASP A 550 9.36 11.58 -13.30
C ASP A 550 8.85 10.14 -13.26
N ARG A 551 7.95 9.81 -12.31
CA ARG A 551 7.33 8.48 -12.24
C ARG A 551 6.51 8.14 -13.49
N ILE A 552 5.80 9.12 -14.05
CA ILE A 552 5.07 8.91 -15.31
C ILE A 552 6.06 8.59 -16.42
N ILE A 553 7.11 9.40 -16.60
CA ILE A 553 8.12 9.20 -17.66
C ILE A 553 8.76 7.81 -17.56
N ASP A 554 9.11 7.38 -16.34
CA ASP A 554 9.73 6.09 -16.05
C ASP A 554 8.79 4.88 -16.26
N SER A 555 7.48 5.11 -16.41
CA SER A 555 6.47 4.06 -16.60
C SER A 555 6.07 3.82 -18.05
N ILE A 556 6.51 4.68 -18.98
CA ILE A 556 6.02 4.70 -20.36
C ILE A 556 6.60 3.51 -21.13
N GLU A 557 5.73 2.65 -21.64
CA GLU A 557 6.07 1.50 -22.47
C GLU A 557 5.33 1.60 -23.82
N LEU A 558 6.08 1.49 -24.93
CA LEU A 558 5.55 1.44 -26.30
C LEU A 558 6.01 0.18 -27.02
N LYS A 559 5.43 -0.15 -28.18
CA LYS A 559 5.97 -1.26 -28.99
C LYS A 559 7.41 -0.92 -29.41
N PRO A 560 8.41 -1.78 -29.13
CA PRO A 560 9.77 -1.54 -29.59
C PRO A 560 9.80 -1.54 -31.11
N LYS A 561 10.68 -0.70 -31.67
CA LYS A 561 10.99 -0.73 -33.09
C LYS A 561 11.63 -2.09 -33.37
N LYS A 562 11.09 -2.86 -34.32
CA LYS A 562 11.79 -4.07 -34.78
C LYS A 562 13.08 -3.62 -35.46
N ASP A 563 14.22 -4.11 -34.98
CA ASP A 563 15.46 -3.97 -35.72
C ASP A 563 15.29 -4.69 -37.05
N GLU A 564 15.62 -4.00 -38.14
CA GLU A 564 15.78 -4.65 -39.44
C GLU A 564 16.93 -5.66 -39.27
N GLU A 565 16.60 -6.95 -39.14
CA GLU A 565 17.57 -8.04 -39.20
C GLU A 565 18.30 -7.94 -40.55
N ASN A 566 19.58 -7.53 -40.51
CA ASN A 566 20.54 -7.65 -41.61
C ASN A 566 21.11 -9.07 -41.67
#